data_AF-A0AAD6S367-F1
#
_entry.id   AF-A0AAD6S367-F1
#
_cell.length_a   1.000
_cell.length_b   1.000
_cell.length_c   1.000
_cell.angle_alpha   90.00
_cell.angle_beta   90.00
_cell.angle_gamma   90.00
#
_symmetry.space_group_name_H-M   'P 1'
#
loop_
_entity.id
_entity.type
_entity.pdbx_description
1 polymer ?
#
loop_
_entity_poly.entity_id
_entity_poly.type
_entity_poly.pdbx_seq_one_letter_code
_entity_poly.pdbx_strand_id
1 'polypeptide(L)'
;FTNTSMTLTEQITSLAKFSHLSFTLFRCSRVQYMSNQLYGNSQTMVKNAMFCLAKQQELDPTTPFYLFQVSNDPLERLFGKLRMLGGHNSAMNYQQAIDRLGHACDLQGAFMRNPDLEQGERRLSMSRYEGVDHLTMKSWTADLTAESCHLASAWRAG
;
A
#
# COMPACT_ATOMS: atom_id res chain seq x y z
N PHE A 1 1.59 -9.48 1.10
CA PHE A 1 0.45 -10.02 1.88
C PHE A 1 -0.58 -10.53 0.91
N THR A 2 -0.61 -11.83 0.66
CA THR A 2 -1.48 -12.46 -0.36
C THR A 2 -2.61 -13.28 0.24
N ASN A 3 -2.50 -13.60 1.53
CA ASN A 3 -3.47 -14.40 2.23
C ASN A 3 -4.55 -13.48 2.84
N THR A 4 -5.72 -13.47 2.20
CA THR A 4 -6.87 -12.65 2.59
C THR A 4 -7.58 -13.12 3.85
N SER A 5 -7.14 -14.25 4.41
CA SER A 5 -7.61 -14.82 5.68
C SER A 5 -6.72 -14.46 6.88
N MET A 6 -5.65 -13.69 6.68
CA MET A 6 -4.83 -13.19 7.80
C MET A 6 -5.51 -12.01 8.50
N THR A 7 -5.63 -12.10 9.82
CA THR A 7 -6.05 -10.98 10.66
C THR A 7 -5.02 -9.84 10.61
N LEU A 8 -5.45 -8.63 10.97
CA LEU A 8 -4.54 -7.48 11.03
C LEU A 8 -3.36 -7.76 11.98
N THR A 9 -3.62 -8.34 13.15
CA THR A 9 -2.60 -8.72 14.13
C THR A 9 -1.56 -9.68 13.55
N GLU A 10 -1.98 -10.71 12.80
CA GLU A 10 -1.05 -11.65 12.15
C GLU A 10 -0.22 -10.98 11.06
N GLN A 11 -0.82 -10.06 10.31
CA GLN A 11 -0.10 -9.30 9.28
C GLN A 11 0.98 -8.41 9.89
N ILE A 12 0.63 -7.66 10.94
CA ILE A 12 1.57 -6.80 11.68
C ILE A 12 2.67 -7.64 12.35
N THR A 13 2.32 -8.77 12.95
CA THR A 13 3.30 -9.70 13.53
C THR A 13 4.27 -10.22 12.46
N SER A 14 3.76 -10.53 11.26
CA SER A 14 4.60 -10.97 10.14
C SER A 14 5.55 -9.87 9.63
N LEU A 15 5.09 -8.60 9.60
CA LEU A 15 5.95 -7.44 9.31
C LEU A 15 7.05 -7.27 10.37
N ALA A 16 6.72 -7.45 11.65
CA ALA A 16 7.69 -7.39 12.74
C ALA A 16 8.75 -8.50 12.60
N LYS A 17 8.32 -9.75 12.37
CA LYS A 17 9.23 -10.89 12.07
C LYS A 17 10.18 -10.55 10.93
N PHE A 18 9.63 -10.05 9.82
CA PHE A 18 10.44 -9.65 8.68
C PHE A 18 11.45 -8.56 9.05
N SER A 19 11.05 -7.51 9.79
CA SER A 19 11.95 -6.44 10.22
C SER A 19 13.10 -6.96 11.09
N HIS A 20 12.81 -7.79 12.09
CA HIS A 20 13.80 -8.36 13.01
C HIS A 20 14.77 -9.32 12.32
N LEU A 21 14.25 -10.22 11.47
CA LEU A 21 15.08 -11.12 10.68
C LEU A 21 15.94 -10.34 9.69
N SER A 22 15.35 -9.37 8.98
CA SER A 22 16.08 -8.54 8.02
C SER A 22 17.19 -7.75 8.69
N PHE A 23 16.96 -7.21 9.89
CA PHE A 23 18.00 -6.55 10.67
C PHE A 23 19.15 -7.51 10.98
N THR A 24 18.85 -8.71 11.48
CA THR A 24 19.85 -9.71 11.83
C THR A 24 20.68 -10.13 10.61
N LEU A 25 20.00 -10.50 9.52
CA LEU A 25 20.65 -10.92 8.27
C LEU A 25 21.48 -9.79 7.65
N PHE A 26 20.98 -8.55 7.67
CA PHE A 26 21.71 -7.40 7.18
C PHE A 26 22.92 -7.08 8.05
N ARG A 27 22.84 -7.27 9.38
CA ARG A 27 23.99 -7.11 10.27
C ARG A 27 25.07 -8.15 10.01
N CYS A 28 24.70 -9.39 9.70
CA CYS A 28 25.64 -10.48 9.43
C CYS A 28 26.27 -10.40 8.04
N SER A 29 25.46 -10.21 6.99
CA SER A 29 25.89 -10.36 5.59
C SER A 29 25.91 -9.04 4.81
N ARG A 30 25.37 -7.95 5.38
CA ARG A 30 25.38 -6.60 4.79
C ARG A 30 24.86 -6.61 3.35
N VAL A 31 25.65 -6.04 2.43
CA VAL A 31 25.34 -5.89 1.00
C VAL A 31 25.21 -7.22 0.26
N GLN A 32 25.70 -8.33 0.81
CA GLN A 32 25.48 -9.66 0.22
C GLN A 32 24.03 -10.16 0.41
N TYR A 33 23.34 -9.66 1.43
CA TYR A 33 21.93 -9.97 1.66
C TYR A 33 21.02 -8.97 0.93
N MET A 34 21.25 -7.67 1.13
CA MET A 34 20.52 -6.62 0.41
C MET A 34 21.32 -5.32 0.31
N SER A 35 21.06 -4.50 -0.69
CA SER A 35 21.68 -3.18 -0.79
C SER A 35 21.28 -2.28 0.39
N ASN A 36 22.13 -1.32 0.75
CA ASN A 36 21.82 -0.34 1.81
C ASN A 36 20.49 0.37 1.57
N GLN A 37 20.19 0.69 0.30
CA GLN A 37 18.96 1.35 -0.09
C GLN A 37 17.73 0.44 0.08
N LEU A 38 17.83 -0.82 -0.37
CA LEU A 38 16.74 -1.78 -0.21
C LEU A 38 16.46 -2.01 1.28
N TYR A 39 17.50 -2.14 2.11
CA TYR A 39 17.36 -2.25 3.56
C TYR A 39 16.65 -1.05 4.19
N GLY A 40 17.11 0.16 3.88
CA GLY A 40 16.49 1.39 4.36
C GLY A 40 15.03 1.49 3.97
N ASN A 41 14.72 1.19 2.70
CA ASN A 41 13.35 1.22 2.18
C ASN A 41 12.46 0.16 2.85
N SER A 42 12.92 -1.08 3.01
CA SER A 42 12.17 -2.16 3.66
C SER A 42 11.86 -1.86 5.12
N GLN A 43 12.84 -1.35 5.89
CA GLN A 43 12.61 -0.97 7.29
C GLN A 43 11.67 0.24 7.41
N THR A 44 11.80 1.21 6.49
CA THR A 44 10.92 2.37 6.43
C THR A 44 9.49 1.98 6.09
N MET A 45 9.30 1.01 5.18
CA MET A 45 7.98 0.46 4.84
C MET A 45 7.30 -0.18 6.06
N VAL A 46 8.02 -1.02 6.82
CA VAL A 46 7.49 -1.62 8.05
C VAL A 46 7.13 -0.53 9.06
N LYS A 47 8.03 0.44 9.28
CA LYS A 47 7.79 1.57 10.17
C LYS A 47 6.54 2.36 9.76
N ASN A 48 6.40 2.69 8.48
CA ASN A 48 5.26 3.44 7.96
C ASN A 48 3.94 2.71 8.21
N ALA A 49 3.88 1.41 7.94
CA ALA A 49 2.71 0.58 8.24
C ALA A 49 2.29 0.66 9.71
N MET A 50 3.25 0.56 10.64
CA MET A 50 3.00 0.67 12.08
C MET A 50 2.46 2.06 12.47
N PHE A 51 3.06 3.14 11.95
CA PHE A 51 2.60 4.50 12.24
C PHE A 51 1.23 4.80 11.63
N CYS A 52 0.95 4.32 10.42
CA CYS A 52 -0.37 4.47 9.80
C CYS A 52 -1.44 3.74 10.60
N LEU A 53 -1.17 2.52 11.08
CA LEU A 53 -2.10 1.80 11.95
C LEU A 53 -2.31 2.54 13.28
N ALA A 54 -1.24 3.01 13.94
CA ALA A 54 -1.37 3.78 15.18
C ALA A 54 -2.23 5.05 14.97
N LYS A 55 -2.04 5.77 13.86
CA LYS A 55 -2.87 6.92 13.51
C LYS A 55 -4.34 6.51 13.30
N GLN A 56 -4.59 5.39 12.63
CA GLN A 56 -5.96 4.89 12.44
C GLN A 56 -6.62 4.55 13.78
N GLN A 57 -5.89 3.92 14.70
CA GLN A 57 -6.39 3.58 16.05
C GLN A 57 -6.81 4.83 16.85
N GLU A 58 -6.07 5.93 16.73
CA GLU A 58 -6.41 7.19 17.39
C GLU A 58 -7.57 7.95 16.70
N LEU A 59 -7.67 7.87 15.38
CA LEU A 59 -8.67 8.63 14.60
C LEU A 59 -10.03 7.93 14.53
N ASP A 60 -10.02 6.63 14.21
CA ASP A 60 -11.22 5.79 14.15
C ASP A 60 -10.83 4.30 14.32
N PRO A 61 -10.84 3.81 15.58
CA PRO A 61 -10.41 2.45 15.90
C PRO A 61 -11.32 1.36 15.35
N THR A 62 -12.59 1.68 15.03
CA THR A 62 -13.60 0.70 14.63
C THR A 62 -13.55 0.36 13.15
N THR A 63 -12.89 1.20 12.34
CA THR A 63 -12.80 1.03 10.89
C THR A 63 -11.71 0.02 10.49
N PRO A 64 -11.96 -0.82 9.46
CA PRO A 64 -10.95 -1.73 8.95
C PRO A 64 -9.71 -1.00 8.41
N PHE A 65 -8.53 -1.49 8.77
CA PHE A 65 -7.26 -1.01 8.27
C PHE A 65 -6.68 -1.98 7.24
N TYR A 66 -6.45 -1.49 6.02
CA TYR A 66 -5.91 -2.30 4.92
C TYR A 66 -4.45 -1.92 4.64
N LEU A 67 -3.51 -2.83 4.95
CA LEU A 67 -2.07 -2.58 4.77
C LEU A 67 -1.68 -2.21 3.33
N PHE A 68 -2.35 -2.78 2.32
CA PHE A 68 -2.06 -2.45 0.92
C PHE A 68 -2.44 -1.01 0.54
N GLN A 69 -3.29 -0.33 1.31
CA GLN A 69 -3.60 1.08 1.09
C GLN A 69 -2.54 2.04 1.64
N VAL A 70 -1.58 1.53 2.41
CA VAL A 70 -0.43 2.28 2.90
C VAL A 70 0.64 2.46 1.80
N SER A 71 0.44 1.80 0.65
CA SER A 71 1.33 1.92 -0.52
C SER A 71 1.13 3.25 -1.26
N ASN A 72 1.99 3.47 -2.26
CA ASN A 72 1.91 4.61 -3.15
C ASN A 72 1.03 4.35 -4.38
N ASP A 73 0.30 3.23 -4.47
CA ASP A 73 -0.49 2.89 -5.66
C ASP A 73 -1.52 3.99 -6.04
N PRO A 74 -2.18 4.69 -5.09
CA PRO A 74 -3.02 5.83 -5.42
C PRO A 74 -2.25 6.98 -6.08
N LEU A 75 -1.02 7.23 -5.63
CA LEU A 75 -0.13 8.25 -6.19
C LEU A 75 0.40 7.83 -7.56
N GLU A 76 0.74 6.56 -7.76
CA GLU A 76 1.15 6.01 -9.05
C GLU A 76 0.01 6.09 -10.08
N ARG A 77 -1.22 5.76 -9.68
CA ARG A 77 -2.41 5.95 -10.52
C ARG A 77 -2.62 7.41 -10.89
N LEU A 78 -2.42 8.34 -9.95
CA LEU A 78 -2.48 9.77 -10.22
C LEU A 78 -1.40 10.19 -11.23
N PHE A 79 -0.16 9.71 -11.09
CA PHE A 79 0.91 9.95 -12.07
C PHE A 79 0.61 9.33 -13.43
N GLY A 80 -0.03 8.16 -13.48
CA GLY A 80 -0.53 7.56 -14.71
C GLY A 80 -1.55 8.47 -15.41
N LYS A 81 -2.56 8.95 -14.67
CA LYS A 81 -3.56 9.92 -15.19
C LYS A 81 -2.89 11.20 -15.70
N LEU A 82 -1.94 11.74 -14.95
CA LEU A 82 -1.16 12.93 -15.32
C LEU A 82 -0.46 12.76 -16.68
N ARG A 83 0.14 11.58 -16.92
CA ARG A 83 0.80 11.25 -18.20
C ARG A 83 -0.20 11.06 -19.34
N MET A 84 -1.34 10.42 -19.07
CA MET A 84 -2.38 10.18 -20.08
C MET A 84 -3.06 11.46 -20.56
N LEU A 85 -3.21 12.48 -19.70
CA LEU A 85 -3.75 13.80 -20.08
C LEU A 85 -2.95 14.51 -21.18
N GLY A 86 -1.67 14.13 -21.38
CA GLY A 86 -0.84 14.64 -22.45
C GLY A 86 -1.06 14.02 -23.82
N GLY A 87 -1.93 13.00 -23.93
CA GLY A 87 -2.12 12.25 -25.16
C GLY A 87 -0.80 11.64 -25.66
N HIS A 88 -0.34 12.07 -26.84
CA HIS A 88 0.91 11.59 -27.43
C HIS A 88 2.16 12.21 -26.79
N ASN A 89 2.01 13.25 -25.96
CA ASN A 89 3.10 13.85 -25.20
C ASN A 89 3.00 13.51 -23.71
N SER A 90 3.46 12.31 -23.37
CA SER A 90 3.52 11.80 -22.00
C SER A 90 4.59 12.49 -21.15
N ALA A 91 5.57 13.15 -21.80
CA ALA A 91 6.49 14.08 -21.14
C ALA A 91 5.79 15.42 -20.92
N MET A 92 6.16 16.11 -19.84
CA MET A 92 5.59 17.40 -19.49
C MET A 92 6.67 18.29 -18.92
N ASN A 93 6.66 19.56 -19.30
CA ASN A 93 7.42 20.57 -18.58
C ASN A 93 6.71 20.90 -17.25
N TYR A 94 7.39 21.65 -16.39
CA TYR A 94 6.88 21.95 -15.04
C TYR A 94 5.50 22.62 -15.05
N GLN A 95 5.28 23.60 -15.92
CA GLN A 95 3.98 24.29 -16.02
C GLN A 95 2.87 23.33 -16.46
N GLN A 96 3.14 22.53 -17.50
CA GLN A 96 2.21 21.51 -17.98
C GLN A 96 1.90 20.46 -16.90
N ALA A 97 2.86 20.14 -16.03
CA ALA A 97 2.64 19.23 -14.92
C ALA A 97 1.66 19.80 -13.90
N ILE A 98 1.79 21.08 -13.54
CA ILE A 98 0.86 21.76 -12.63
C ILE A 98 -0.56 21.77 -13.20
N ASP A 99 -0.70 22.19 -14.46
CA ASP A 99 -2.00 22.30 -15.11
C ASP A 99 -2.69 20.92 -15.21
N ARG A 100 -1.93 19.89 -15.65
CA ARG A 100 -2.43 18.50 -15.73
C ARG A 100 -2.76 17.93 -14.35
N LEU A 101 -2.01 18.30 -13.31
CA LEU A 101 -2.28 17.83 -11.95
C LEU A 101 -3.63 18.35 -11.45
N GLY A 102 -3.92 19.63 -11.69
CA GLY A 102 -5.25 20.20 -11.38
C GLY A 102 -6.37 19.41 -12.05
N HIS A 103 -6.25 19.19 -13.36
CA HIS A 103 -7.23 18.40 -14.11
C HIS A 103 -7.35 16.94 -13.62
N ALA A 104 -6.23 16.30 -13.26
CA ALA A 104 -6.23 14.93 -12.76
C ALA A 104 -6.93 14.84 -11.38
N CYS A 105 -6.72 15.82 -10.50
CA CYS A 105 -7.43 15.93 -9.23
C CYS A 105 -8.94 16.15 -9.41
N ASP A 106 -9.33 17.02 -10.34
CA ASP A 106 -10.75 17.26 -10.66
C ASP A 106 -11.44 16.00 -11.19
N LEU A 107 -10.78 15.29 -12.10
CA LEU A 107 -11.22 13.99 -12.61
C LEU A 107 -11.33 12.96 -11.48
N GLN A 108 -10.32 12.87 -10.61
CA GLN A 108 -10.35 11.97 -9.46
C GLN A 108 -11.52 12.28 -8.52
N GLY A 109 -11.75 13.55 -8.22
CA GLY A 109 -12.89 13.97 -7.40
C GLY A 109 -14.24 13.65 -8.06
N ALA A 110 -14.33 13.80 -9.39
CA ALA A 110 -15.53 13.43 -10.15
C ALA A 110 -15.79 11.93 -10.11
N PHE A 111 -14.75 11.08 -10.27
CA PHE A 111 -14.87 9.63 -10.17
C PHE A 111 -15.18 9.15 -8.75
N MET A 112 -14.62 9.80 -7.72
CA MET A 112 -14.97 9.48 -6.33
C MET A 112 -16.44 9.75 -6.03
N ARG A 113 -17.03 10.80 -6.63
CA ARG A 113 -18.47 11.12 -6.50
C ARG A 113 -19.36 10.22 -7.37
N ASN A 114 -18.82 9.69 -8.47
CA ASN A 114 -19.54 8.86 -9.44
C ASN A 114 -18.73 7.59 -9.73
N PRO A 115 -18.72 6.61 -8.81
CA PRO A 115 -17.86 5.43 -8.91
C PRO A 115 -18.16 4.53 -10.13
N ASP A 116 -19.33 4.70 -10.74
CA ASP A 116 -19.77 4.03 -11.96
C ASP A 116 -19.04 4.50 -13.22
N LEU A 117 -18.53 5.74 -13.23
CA LEU A 117 -17.81 6.33 -14.36
C LEU A 117 -16.37 5.84 -14.49
N GLU A 118 -15.74 5.41 -13.39
CA GLU A 118 -14.42 4.79 -13.40
C GLU A 118 -14.58 3.29 -13.23
N GLN A 119 -14.64 2.56 -14.36
CA GLN A 119 -14.50 1.10 -14.30
C GLN A 119 -13.11 0.79 -13.74
N GLY A 120 -13.08 0.31 -12.50
CA GLY A 120 -11.87 -0.27 -11.91
C GLY A 120 -11.35 -1.41 -12.79
N GLU A 121 -10.09 -1.77 -12.61
CA GLU A 121 -9.45 -2.87 -13.34
C GLU A 121 -10.32 -4.14 -13.28
N ARG A 122 -10.96 -4.48 -14.40
CA ARG A 122 -11.88 -5.61 -14.48
C ARG A 122 -11.08 -6.88 -14.75
N ARG A 123 -11.17 -7.82 -13.81
CA ARG A 123 -10.47 -9.10 -13.85
C ARG A 123 -10.84 -9.95 -15.08
N LEU A 124 -9.87 -10.22 -15.96
CA LEU A 124 -9.99 -11.22 -17.02
C LEU A 124 -9.41 -12.56 -16.54
N SER A 125 -10.24 -13.35 -15.85
CA SER A 125 -9.97 -14.72 -15.38
C SER A 125 -8.87 -14.92 -14.30
N MET A 126 -9.22 -15.68 -13.26
CA MET A 126 -8.27 -16.20 -12.27
C MET A 126 -7.69 -17.53 -12.76
N SER A 127 -6.64 -17.49 -13.58
CA SER A 127 -5.83 -18.68 -13.78
C SER A 127 -4.34 -18.36 -13.67
N ARG A 128 -3.72 -18.97 -12.65
CA ARG A 128 -2.28 -19.08 -12.33
C ARG A 128 -1.59 -17.84 -11.71
N TYR A 129 -1.16 -18.06 -10.46
CA TYR A 129 0.05 -17.62 -9.71
C TYR A 129 0.66 -16.20 -9.84
N GLU A 130 0.23 -15.33 -10.76
CA GLU A 130 0.71 -13.94 -10.89
C GLU A 130 -0.33 -12.90 -10.43
N GLY A 131 -1.44 -13.33 -9.83
CA GLY A 131 -2.60 -12.49 -9.48
C GLY A 131 -2.56 -11.83 -8.09
N VAL A 132 -1.37 -11.60 -7.53
CA VAL A 132 -1.19 -10.99 -6.19
C VAL A 132 -1.44 -9.47 -6.21
N ASP A 133 -1.33 -8.85 -7.37
CA ASP A 133 -1.18 -7.39 -7.51
C ASP A 133 -2.49 -6.59 -7.46
N HIS A 134 -3.65 -7.25 -7.27
CA HIS A 134 -4.96 -6.58 -7.30
C HIS A 134 -5.90 -7.06 -6.18
N LEU A 135 -5.41 -7.11 -4.94
CA LEU A 135 -6.26 -7.34 -3.77
C LEU A 135 -7.18 -6.13 -3.55
N THR A 136 -8.49 -6.38 -3.50
CA THR A 136 -9.49 -5.35 -3.18
C THR A 136 -9.96 -5.49 -1.74
N MET A 137 -10.53 -4.44 -1.16
CA MET A 137 -11.11 -4.49 0.20
C MET A 137 -12.08 -5.66 0.36
N LYS A 138 -12.92 -5.92 -0.65
CA LYS A 138 -13.91 -7.00 -0.66
C LYS A 138 -13.31 -8.41 -0.66
N SER A 139 -12.01 -8.54 -0.93
CA SER A 139 -11.35 -9.84 -0.98
C SER A 139 -10.99 -10.36 0.41
N TRP A 140 -11.01 -9.50 1.43
CA TRP A 140 -10.60 -9.83 2.79
C TRP A 140 -11.73 -10.46 3.60
N THR A 141 -11.40 -11.51 4.34
CA THR A 141 -12.37 -12.32 5.10
C THR A 141 -12.08 -12.37 6.60
N ALA A 142 -10.89 -11.94 7.01
CA ALA A 142 -10.47 -11.91 8.41
C ALA A 142 -10.81 -10.58 9.10
N ASP A 143 -10.62 -10.54 10.42
CA ASP A 143 -10.73 -9.31 11.20
C ASP A 143 -9.57 -8.36 10.87
N LEU A 144 -9.95 -7.21 10.31
CA LEU A 144 -9.05 -6.13 9.94
C LEU A 144 -9.32 -4.83 10.72
N THR A 145 -10.18 -4.86 11.74
CA THR A 145 -10.49 -3.67 12.54
C THR A 145 -9.24 -3.14 13.21
N ALA A 146 -9.02 -1.82 13.18
CA ALA A 146 -7.79 -1.23 13.72
C ALA A 146 -7.62 -1.52 15.22
N GLU A 147 -8.70 -1.53 15.99
CA GLU A 147 -8.71 -1.84 17.42
C GLU A 147 -8.32 -3.29 17.77
N SER A 148 -8.54 -4.24 16.86
CA SER A 148 -8.21 -5.66 17.11
C SER A 148 -6.71 -5.91 17.27
N CYS A 149 -5.86 -4.99 16.80
CA CYS A 149 -4.41 -5.16 16.76
C CYS A 149 -3.67 -4.36 17.83
N HIS A 150 -3.24 -5.03 18.90
CA HIS A 150 -2.33 -4.41 19.87
C HIS A 150 -0.88 -4.35 19.34
N LEU A 151 -0.50 -3.19 18.80
CA LEU A 151 0.79 -2.96 18.12
C LEU A 151 2.02 -3.41 18.92
N ALA A 152 2.10 -3.07 20.21
CA ALA A 152 3.26 -3.42 21.03
C ALA A 152 3.39 -4.93 21.28
N SER A 153 2.28 -5.66 21.32
CA SER A 153 2.30 -7.11 21.47
C SER A 153 2.67 -7.78 20.14
N ALA A 154 2.07 -7.34 19.04
CA ALA A 154 2.37 -7.85 17.71
C ALA A 154 3.83 -7.61 17.32
N TRP A 155 4.40 -6.46 17.66
CA TRP A 155 5.82 -6.16 17.44
C TRP A 155 6.74 -7.12 18.20
N ARG A 156 6.46 -7.41 19.47
CA ARG A 156 7.30 -8.33 20.27
C ARG A 156 7.14 -9.80 19.90
N ALA A 157 5.96 -10.18 19.42
CA ALA A 157 5.67 -11.56 19.02
C ALA A 157 6.29 -11.93 17.67
N GLY A 158 6.68 -10.94 16.88
CA GLY A 158 7.48 -11.12 15.68
C GLY A 158 8.96 -11.03 15.97
#